data_AF-A0A959VRF9-F1
#
_entry.id   AF-A0A959VRF9-F1
#
_cell.length_a   1.000
_cell.length_b   1.000
_cell.length_c   1.000
_cell.angle_alpha   90.00
_cell.angle_beta   90.00
_cell.angle_gamma   90.00
#
_symmetry.space_group_name_H-M   'P 1'
#
loop_
_entity.id
_entity.type
_entity.pdbx_description
1 polymer ?
#
loop_
_entity_poly.entity_id
_entity_poly.type
_entity_poly.pdbx_seq_one_letter_code
_entity_poly.pdbx_strand_id
1 'polypeptide(L)'
;GPQIGYFAPGLTYEIDMNAPGLKWRGATSAPFPGYLLIGRGQDFATTLTSASGDVIDQFVETLCGGSDTKYLYKGKCRNMGTFDAGTLNGNPVSFKTTVHGPVVGYATVKGKKVAISSKRSSYGKDVLDLLFNRRLSNGSVKGPNSFFEAASKTPQTFNSFYIDNKNIALYTSGKLPIRDKRVDPGLPTKGTGQYEWKGFLGKKKHPHGKNPKSGMMVNWNNSVAHGFGSADDEWGRAGSVQRVDLLTRMLNRNKNKKTGKLNMAQVVSAMNAGATQDVRAIFTVPLLAKLLKGSKAPNSQARQMLNQMVDWNKKNGSRLDRNLDGMIDAPGAASLDAAWPKIADAFMKPVLGSQLDELGSLFSRFDLPPSGQYSGWYQYFDKDIRALLGKKVKSPFRVKYCGHGKKAACQKAVWAAIAAAGTELQADQGSANPADWHADATREQIKFGPVSLITMRYTNRPSGIQQVISFNGHR
;
A
#
# COMPACT_ATOMS: atom_id res chain seq x y z
N GLY A 1 -7.10 -6.37 -9.99
CA GLY A 1 -8.28 -5.49 -9.99
C GLY A 1 -7.92 -4.22 -9.25
N PRO A 2 -8.07 -3.04 -9.87
CA PRO A 2 -7.70 -1.76 -9.25
C PRO A 2 -8.57 -1.42 -8.04
N GLN A 3 -7.96 -0.89 -6.97
CA GLN A 3 -8.66 -0.32 -5.82
C GLN A 3 -8.53 1.19 -5.86
N ILE A 4 -9.46 1.86 -6.53
CA ILE A 4 -9.43 3.31 -6.75
C ILE A 4 -10.56 4.03 -6.01
N GLY A 5 -11.13 3.40 -4.98
CA GLY A 5 -12.28 3.90 -4.23
C GLY A 5 -13.62 3.59 -4.90
N TYR A 6 -14.71 3.64 -4.12
CA TYR A 6 -16.07 3.31 -4.54
C TYR A 6 -16.85 4.59 -4.82
N PHE A 7 -17.30 4.76 -6.06
CA PHE A 7 -17.97 5.97 -6.53
C PHE A 7 -19.22 5.65 -7.36
N ALA A 8 -20.19 6.57 -7.36
CA ALA A 8 -21.38 6.56 -8.19
C ALA A 8 -21.59 7.96 -8.81
N PRO A 9 -21.36 8.15 -10.13
CA PRO A 9 -20.82 7.17 -11.09
C PRO A 9 -19.39 6.69 -10.74
N GLY A 10 -19.06 5.46 -11.16
CA GLY A 10 -17.75 4.86 -10.89
C GLY A 10 -16.59 5.49 -11.67
N LEU A 11 -15.36 5.33 -11.17
CA LEU A 11 -14.14 5.82 -11.83
C LEU A 11 -13.65 4.95 -12.99
N THR A 12 -14.27 3.79 -13.21
CA THR A 12 -13.95 2.90 -14.33
C THR A 12 -15.11 2.84 -15.32
N TYR A 13 -14.79 2.87 -16.60
CA TYR A 13 -15.76 2.67 -17.68
C TYR A 13 -15.38 1.42 -18.48
N GLU A 14 -16.27 0.43 -18.51
CA GLU A 14 -16.07 -0.78 -19.32
C GLU A 14 -16.23 -0.43 -20.80
N ILE A 15 -15.30 -0.89 -21.64
CA ILE A 15 -15.25 -0.59 -23.07
C ILE A 15 -14.81 -1.81 -23.87
N ASP A 16 -15.46 -2.01 -25.02
CA ASP A 16 -15.04 -2.91 -26.09
C ASP A 16 -14.69 -2.06 -27.32
N MET A 17 -13.43 -2.07 -27.71
CA MET A 17 -12.89 -1.29 -28.83
C MET A 17 -12.56 -2.22 -29.98
N ASN A 18 -13.21 -1.97 -31.11
CA ASN A 18 -13.07 -2.77 -32.32
C ASN A 18 -12.93 -1.85 -33.54
N ALA A 19 -11.70 -1.70 -34.04
CA ALA A 19 -11.38 -0.98 -35.27
C ALA A 19 -10.13 -1.58 -35.95
N PRO A 20 -9.82 -1.22 -37.20
CA PRO A 20 -8.56 -1.61 -37.85
C PRO A 20 -7.35 -1.20 -36.99
N GLY A 21 -6.51 -2.17 -36.62
CA GLY A 21 -5.35 -1.92 -35.77
C GLY A 21 -5.67 -1.56 -34.31
N LEU A 22 -6.90 -1.75 -33.84
CA LEU A 22 -7.30 -1.55 -32.44
C LEU A 22 -8.29 -2.63 -32.01
N LYS A 23 -7.85 -3.56 -31.16
CA LYS A 23 -8.68 -4.61 -30.59
C LYS A 23 -8.43 -4.70 -29.10
N TRP A 24 -9.40 -4.28 -28.29
CA TRP A 24 -9.26 -4.30 -26.84
C TRP A 24 -10.61 -4.37 -26.14
N ARG A 25 -10.71 -5.19 -25.10
CA ARG A 25 -11.85 -5.19 -24.18
C ARG A 25 -11.38 -5.09 -22.75
N GLY A 26 -11.96 -4.19 -21.97
CA GLY A 26 -11.65 -4.06 -20.56
C GLY A 26 -12.25 -2.81 -19.94
N ALA A 27 -11.53 -2.18 -19.02
CA ALA A 27 -11.94 -0.90 -18.45
C ALA A 27 -10.89 0.17 -18.69
N THR A 28 -11.38 1.36 -19.00
CA THR A 28 -10.62 2.60 -18.97
C THR A 28 -10.88 3.36 -17.66
N SER A 29 -9.94 4.19 -17.22
CA SER A 29 -10.21 5.16 -16.15
C SER A 29 -11.04 6.29 -16.74
N ALA A 30 -12.21 6.60 -16.19
CA ALA A 30 -12.83 7.90 -16.42
C ALA A 30 -11.99 8.95 -15.66
N PRO A 31 -11.71 10.15 -16.19
CA PRO A 31 -12.09 10.76 -17.48
C PRO A 31 -11.00 10.65 -18.58
N PHE A 32 -10.23 9.55 -18.64
CA PHE A 32 -9.10 9.38 -19.57
C PHE A 32 -9.39 8.33 -20.67
N PRO A 33 -10.16 8.66 -21.73
CA PRO A 33 -10.34 7.79 -22.87
C PRO A 33 -8.99 7.30 -23.43
N GLY A 34 -8.85 5.99 -23.60
CA GLY A 34 -7.62 5.35 -24.09
C GLY A 34 -6.61 4.97 -23.00
N TYR A 35 -6.87 5.28 -21.72
CA TYR A 35 -6.10 4.75 -20.60
C TYR A 35 -6.59 3.35 -20.21
N LEU A 36 -6.00 2.32 -20.81
CA LEU A 36 -6.42 0.92 -20.69
C LEU A 36 -5.95 0.32 -19.35
N LEU A 37 -6.69 0.67 -18.29
CA LEU A 37 -6.37 0.33 -16.91
C LEU A 37 -6.23 -1.17 -16.70
N ILE A 38 -7.23 -1.96 -17.12
CA ILE A 38 -7.18 -3.42 -17.17
C ILE A 38 -7.93 -3.92 -18.40
N GLY A 39 -7.55 -5.07 -18.94
CA GLY A 39 -8.26 -5.65 -20.07
C GLY A 39 -7.49 -6.71 -20.81
N ARG A 40 -7.98 -7.04 -22.01
CA ARG A 40 -7.36 -7.99 -22.92
C ARG A 40 -7.40 -7.51 -24.35
N GLY A 41 -6.33 -7.84 -25.07
CA GLY A 41 -6.33 -7.93 -26.52
C GLY A 41 -6.85 -9.30 -26.95
N GLN A 42 -6.55 -9.70 -28.19
CA GLN A 42 -6.95 -11.02 -28.69
C GLN A 42 -6.21 -12.16 -27.95
N ASP A 43 -4.89 -11.97 -27.75
CA ASP A 43 -3.93 -13.00 -27.39
C ASP A 43 -3.35 -12.92 -25.98
N PHE A 44 -3.57 -11.79 -25.30
CA PHE A 44 -3.04 -11.57 -23.96
C PHE A 44 -3.96 -10.64 -23.16
N ALA A 45 -3.80 -10.66 -21.85
CA ALA A 45 -4.42 -9.72 -20.92
C ALA A 45 -3.37 -8.94 -20.13
N THR A 46 -3.75 -7.74 -19.70
CA THR A 46 -2.94 -6.89 -18.84
C THR A 46 -3.74 -6.39 -17.64
N THR A 47 -3.05 -6.15 -16.55
CA THR A 47 -3.57 -5.43 -15.38
C THR A 47 -2.44 -4.68 -14.70
N LEU A 48 -2.76 -3.80 -13.77
CA LEU A 48 -1.75 -3.02 -13.05
C LEU A 48 -2.10 -2.83 -11.58
N THR A 49 -1.08 -2.45 -10.81
CA THR A 49 -1.16 -1.97 -9.44
C THR A 49 -0.16 -0.83 -9.27
N SER A 50 -0.40 0.11 -8.36
CA SER A 50 0.57 1.17 -8.03
C SER A 50 1.88 0.56 -7.54
N ALA A 51 3.01 0.98 -8.12
CA ALA A 51 4.35 0.55 -7.70
C ALA A 51 4.93 1.44 -6.60
N SER A 52 4.40 2.65 -6.45
CA SER A 52 4.94 3.73 -5.60
C SER A 52 6.46 3.80 -5.66
N GLY A 53 6.96 3.85 -6.90
CA GLY A 53 8.35 4.15 -7.17
C GLY A 53 8.62 5.60 -6.79
N ASP A 54 9.79 5.82 -6.22
CA ASP A 54 10.17 7.15 -5.76
C ASP A 54 10.51 8.07 -6.95
N VAL A 55 9.57 8.95 -7.29
CA VAL A 55 9.64 9.85 -8.46
C VAL A 55 9.62 11.34 -8.09
N ILE A 56 9.54 11.65 -6.80
CA ILE A 56 9.44 13.02 -6.27
C ILE A 56 10.53 13.19 -5.21
N ASP A 57 11.36 14.22 -5.36
CA ASP A 57 12.34 14.60 -4.33
C ASP A 57 12.02 16.02 -3.86
N GLN A 58 12.19 16.26 -2.56
CA GLN A 58 12.19 17.61 -2.01
C GLN A 58 13.60 18.20 -2.01
N PHE A 59 13.73 19.47 -2.37
CA PHE A 59 15.00 20.21 -2.33
C PHE A 59 14.94 21.39 -1.34
N VAL A 60 15.95 21.48 -0.48
CA VAL A 60 16.15 22.58 0.47
C VAL A 60 16.98 23.68 -0.18
N GLU A 61 16.30 24.74 -0.60
CA GLU A 61 16.86 25.87 -1.32
C GLU A 61 17.50 26.87 -0.35
N THR A 62 18.79 27.12 -0.51
CA THR A 62 19.50 28.12 0.28
C THR A 62 19.15 29.51 -0.24
N LEU A 63 18.49 30.32 0.59
CA LEU A 63 18.09 31.68 0.25
C LEU A 63 19.27 32.65 0.30
N CYS A 64 19.32 33.60 -0.64
CA CYS A 64 20.39 34.58 -0.77
C CYS A 64 20.06 35.89 -0.06
N GLY A 65 20.97 36.40 0.77
CA GLY A 65 20.89 37.76 1.33
C GLY A 65 19.60 38.06 2.09
N GLY A 66 19.01 37.06 2.75
CA GLY A 66 17.73 37.19 3.47
C GLY A 66 16.49 37.28 2.57
N SER A 67 16.65 37.17 1.25
CA SER A 67 15.52 37.21 0.30
C SER A 67 14.67 35.95 0.39
N ASP A 68 13.35 36.11 0.29
CA ASP A 68 12.42 34.98 0.18
C ASP A 68 12.32 34.42 -1.25
N THR A 69 12.82 35.14 -2.26
CA THR A 69 12.60 34.82 -3.67
C THR A 69 13.89 34.70 -4.48
N LYS A 70 15.05 34.74 -3.82
CA LYS A 70 16.36 34.48 -4.45
C LYS A 70 17.04 33.31 -3.77
N TYR A 71 17.49 32.32 -4.56
CA TYR A 71 18.11 31.10 -4.06
C TYR A 71 19.46 30.83 -4.74
N LEU A 72 20.38 30.20 -4.00
CA LEU A 72 21.71 29.84 -4.47
C LEU A 72 21.65 28.54 -5.26
N TYR A 73 22.06 28.58 -6.53
CA TYR A 73 22.20 27.39 -7.36
C TYR A 73 23.48 27.45 -8.20
N LYS A 74 24.34 26.44 -8.05
CA LYS A 74 25.64 26.34 -8.74
C LYS A 74 26.47 27.63 -8.62
N GLY A 75 26.59 28.14 -7.39
CA GLY A 75 27.40 29.32 -7.07
C GLY A 75 26.77 30.67 -7.42
N LYS A 76 25.57 30.71 -8.01
CA LYS A 76 24.89 31.97 -8.39
C LYS A 76 23.55 32.12 -7.67
N CYS A 77 23.27 33.32 -7.18
CA CYS A 77 21.94 33.67 -6.69
C CYS A 77 21.00 33.89 -7.88
N ARG A 78 19.90 33.12 -7.92
CA ARG A 78 18.89 33.17 -8.98
C ARG A 78 17.57 33.65 -8.40
N ASN A 79 16.81 34.42 -9.18
CA ASN A 79 15.42 34.71 -8.84
C ASN A 79 14.58 33.44 -9.02
N MET A 80 13.63 33.22 -8.12
CA MET A 80 12.55 32.26 -8.33
C MET A 80 11.68 32.71 -9.50
N GLY A 81 11.20 31.75 -10.29
CA GLY A 81 10.13 31.99 -11.23
C GLY A 81 8.79 32.16 -10.52
N THR A 82 7.78 32.59 -11.27
CA THR A 82 6.38 32.61 -10.84
C THR A 82 5.59 31.79 -11.84
N PHE A 83 4.81 30.83 -11.36
CA PHE A 83 3.79 30.16 -12.15
C PHE A 83 2.44 30.79 -11.85
N ASP A 84 1.77 31.27 -12.90
CA ASP A 84 0.40 31.76 -12.82
C ASP A 84 -0.57 30.57 -12.99
N ALA A 85 -1.36 30.31 -11.95
CA ALA A 85 -2.34 29.24 -11.92
C ALA A 85 -3.76 29.72 -12.28
N GLY A 86 -3.91 30.97 -12.74
CA GLY A 86 -5.20 31.58 -13.06
C GLY A 86 -5.84 32.23 -11.83
N THR A 87 -7.18 32.17 -11.73
CA THR A 87 -7.92 32.80 -10.63
C THR A 87 -8.78 31.80 -9.87
N LEU A 88 -8.92 32.01 -8.56
CA LEU A 88 -9.85 31.29 -7.69
C LEU A 88 -10.81 32.32 -7.08
N ASN A 89 -12.10 32.19 -7.39
CA ASN A 89 -13.13 33.18 -7.03
C ASN A 89 -12.75 34.62 -7.43
N GLY A 90 -12.13 34.78 -8.60
CA GLY A 90 -11.65 36.06 -9.13
C GLY A 90 -10.27 36.52 -8.63
N ASN A 91 -9.71 35.89 -7.60
CA ASN A 91 -8.39 36.25 -7.07
C ASN A 91 -7.26 35.52 -7.81
N PRO A 92 -6.20 36.20 -8.28
CA PRO A 92 -5.04 35.55 -8.88
C PRO A 92 -4.39 34.54 -7.94
N VAL A 93 -4.13 33.35 -8.45
CA VAL A 93 -3.40 32.29 -7.77
C VAL A 93 -2.09 32.11 -8.49
N SER A 94 -0.99 32.31 -7.78
CA SER A 94 0.35 32.05 -8.30
C SER A 94 1.24 31.42 -7.25
N PHE A 95 2.28 30.72 -7.69
CA PHE A 95 3.28 30.16 -6.78
C PHE A 95 4.69 30.32 -7.34
N LYS A 96 5.68 30.28 -6.44
CA LYS A 96 7.08 30.41 -6.80
C LYS A 96 7.64 29.09 -7.31
N THR A 97 8.60 29.18 -8.22
CA THR A 97 9.31 28.01 -8.77
C THR A 97 10.82 28.21 -8.70
N THR A 98 11.54 27.11 -8.46
CA THR A 98 12.99 27.03 -8.64
C THR A 98 13.32 26.11 -9.82
N VAL A 99 14.61 25.91 -10.09
CA VAL A 99 15.08 24.89 -11.04
C VAL A 99 14.67 23.46 -10.64
N HIS A 100 14.32 23.24 -9.37
CA HIS A 100 13.85 21.95 -8.87
C HIS A 100 12.33 21.82 -8.91
N GLY A 101 11.55 22.88 -9.14
CA GLY A 101 10.09 22.79 -9.28
C GLY A 101 9.34 23.80 -8.41
N PRO A 102 8.04 23.60 -8.16
CA PRO A 102 7.25 24.47 -7.29
C PRO A 102 7.83 24.53 -5.88
N VAL A 103 7.86 25.74 -5.30
CA VAL A 103 8.14 25.96 -3.88
C VAL A 103 6.88 25.57 -3.11
N VAL A 104 6.98 24.53 -2.28
CA VAL A 104 5.88 23.95 -1.50
C VAL A 104 5.81 24.50 -0.07
N GLY A 105 6.85 25.20 0.37
CA GLY A 105 6.87 25.82 1.69
C GLY A 105 8.21 26.45 2.03
N TYR A 106 8.30 26.99 3.24
CA TYR A 106 9.55 27.48 3.84
C TYR A 106 9.77 26.78 5.17
N ALA A 107 11.03 26.61 5.53
CA ALA A 107 11.44 26.01 6.78
C ALA A 107 12.65 26.77 7.35
N THR A 108 13.19 26.27 8.46
CA THR A 108 14.36 26.86 9.11
C THR A 108 15.44 25.80 9.34
N VAL A 109 16.67 26.10 8.93
CA VAL A 109 17.86 25.28 9.20
C VAL A 109 18.81 26.08 10.07
N LYS A 110 18.99 25.67 11.33
CA LYS A 110 19.85 26.39 12.32
C LYS A 110 19.52 27.88 12.42
N GLY A 111 18.23 28.21 12.53
CA GLY A 111 17.75 29.60 12.59
C GLY A 111 17.67 30.34 11.25
N LYS A 112 18.19 29.78 10.15
CA LYS A 112 18.14 30.41 8.81
C LYS A 112 16.97 29.90 7.99
N LYS A 113 16.16 30.83 7.45
CA LYS A 113 15.06 30.51 6.54
C LYS A 113 15.59 29.88 5.25
N VAL A 114 14.89 28.84 4.80
CA VAL A 114 15.13 28.13 3.54
C VAL A 114 13.78 27.94 2.84
N ALA A 115 13.78 27.80 1.51
CA ALA A 115 12.60 27.37 0.77
C ALA A 115 12.68 25.86 0.51
N ILE A 116 11.54 25.19 0.45
CA ILE A 116 11.42 23.78 0.07
C ILE A 116 10.74 23.72 -1.29
N SER A 117 11.40 23.13 -2.27
CA SER A 117 10.83 22.89 -3.60
C SER A 117 10.61 21.40 -3.84
N SER A 118 9.67 21.05 -4.72
CA SER A 118 9.33 19.65 -5.04
C SER A 118 9.62 19.33 -6.50
N LYS A 119 10.51 18.36 -6.74
CA LYS A 119 10.95 17.93 -8.07
C LYS A 119 10.33 16.60 -8.45
N ARG A 120 9.34 16.63 -9.34
CA ARG A 120 8.73 15.42 -9.93
C ARG A 120 9.43 15.02 -11.22
N SER A 121 10.01 13.83 -11.27
CA SER A 121 10.75 13.31 -12.43
C SER A 121 9.90 13.14 -13.69
N SER A 122 8.61 12.86 -13.52
CA SER A 122 7.61 12.74 -14.58
C SER A 122 6.91 14.07 -14.95
N TYR A 123 7.30 15.20 -14.35
CA TYR A 123 6.75 16.51 -14.72
C TYR A 123 6.87 16.79 -16.22
N GLY A 124 5.77 17.26 -16.81
CA GLY A 124 5.63 17.53 -18.24
C GLY A 124 5.63 16.28 -19.12
N LYS A 125 5.42 15.09 -18.54
CA LYS A 125 5.43 13.79 -19.26
C LYS A 125 4.19 12.96 -18.98
N ASP A 126 3.17 13.55 -18.37
CA ASP A 126 1.96 12.87 -17.93
C ASP A 126 1.26 12.12 -19.09
N VAL A 127 1.16 12.77 -20.25
CA VAL A 127 0.56 12.20 -21.47
C VAL A 127 1.37 11.03 -22.05
N LEU A 128 2.68 10.93 -21.76
CA LEU A 128 3.50 9.84 -22.28
C LEU A 128 3.08 8.47 -21.75
N ASP A 129 2.31 8.40 -20.66
CA ASP A 129 1.74 7.16 -20.15
C ASP A 129 0.77 6.51 -21.17
N LEU A 130 0.13 7.29 -22.03
CA LEU A 130 -0.73 6.79 -23.11
C LEU A 130 0.04 6.01 -24.18
N LEU A 131 1.37 6.19 -24.29
CA LEU A 131 2.18 5.42 -25.23
C LEU A 131 2.22 3.92 -24.86
N PHE A 132 2.22 3.60 -23.57
CA PHE A 132 2.11 2.21 -23.12
C PHE A 132 0.76 1.63 -23.53
N ASN A 133 -0.33 2.35 -23.21
CA ASN A 133 -1.70 1.96 -23.52
C ASN A 133 -1.93 1.73 -25.02
N ARG A 134 -1.44 2.63 -25.88
CA ARG A 134 -1.51 2.47 -27.34
C ARG A 134 -0.78 1.22 -27.83
N ARG A 135 0.38 0.90 -27.25
CA ARG A 135 1.17 -0.29 -27.64
C ARG A 135 0.49 -1.61 -27.24
N LEU A 136 -0.28 -1.60 -26.15
CA LEU A 136 -1.05 -2.77 -25.73
C LEU A 136 -2.16 -3.11 -26.73
N SER A 137 -2.76 -2.11 -27.35
CA SER A 137 -3.98 -2.29 -28.15
C SER A 137 -3.77 -2.27 -29.66
N ASN A 138 -2.59 -1.83 -30.14
CA ASN A 138 -2.28 -1.71 -31.57
C ASN A 138 -1.50 -2.89 -32.19
N GLY A 139 -1.39 -4.00 -31.47
CA GLY A 139 -0.65 -5.18 -31.93
C GLY A 139 0.86 -5.13 -31.74
N SER A 140 1.43 -4.08 -31.13
CA SER A 140 2.88 -4.00 -30.86
C SER A 140 3.36 -5.02 -29.82
N VAL A 141 2.47 -5.45 -28.91
CA VAL A 141 2.79 -6.46 -27.89
C VAL A 141 2.41 -7.84 -28.39
N LYS A 142 3.43 -8.70 -28.54
CA LYS A 142 3.34 -10.09 -29.03
C LYS A 142 3.86 -11.13 -28.01
N GLY A 143 4.26 -10.67 -26.83
CA GLY A 143 4.87 -11.52 -25.82
C GLY A 143 5.62 -10.70 -24.76
N PRO A 144 6.16 -11.37 -23.72
CA PRO A 144 6.80 -10.71 -22.58
C PRO A 144 7.87 -9.67 -22.94
N ASN A 145 8.74 -9.94 -23.93
CA ASN A 145 9.80 -9.00 -24.28
C ASN A 145 9.25 -7.69 -24.86
N SER A 146 8.32 -7.79 -25.83
CA SER A 146 7.65 -6.60 -26.39
C SER A 146 6.79 -5.87 -25.35
N PHE A 147 6.23 -6.60 -24.37
CA PHE A 147 5.54 -6.01 -23.23
C PHE A 147 6.49 -5.20 -22.34
N PHE A 148 7.68 -5.71 -22.04
CA PHE A 148 8.70 -4.94 -21.30
C PHE A 148 9.15 -3.69 -22.06
N GLU A 149 9.31 -3.77 -23.39
CA GLU A 149 9.60 -2.57 -24.19
C GLU A 149 8.49 -1.53 -24.07
N ALA A 150 7.23 -1.96 -24.15
CA ALA A 150 6.07 -1.06 -24.03
C ALA A 150 5.96 -0.46 -22.62
N ALA A 151 6.00 -1.29 -21.57
CA ALA A 151 5.89 -0.88 -20.18
C ALA A 151 7.08 -0.01 -19.73
N SER A 152 8.25 -0.13 -20.36
CA SER A 152 9.39 0.73 -20.05
C SER A 152 9.21 2.20 -20.46
N LYS A 153 8.18 2.53 -21.25
CA LYS A 153 7.95 3.89 -21.75
C LYS A 153 7.10 4.75 -20.81
N THR A 154 6.40 4.16 -19.86
CA THR A 154 5.61 4.93 -18.92
C THR A 154 6.51 5.62 -17.89
N PRO A 155 6.38 6.96 -17.73
CA PRO A 155 7.08 7.69 -16.68
C PRO A 155 6.40 7.55 -15.31
N GLN A 156 5.21 6.93 -15.26
CA GLN A 156 4.42 6.73 -14.05
C GLN A 156 4.76 5.40 -13.37
N THR A 157 4.39 5.26 -12.10
CA THR A 157 4.88 4.18 -11.25
C THR A 157 3.83 3.06 -11.09
N PHE A 158 3.95 2.03 -11.93
CA PHE A 158 3.02 0.90 -11.92
C PHE A 158 3.75 -0.43 -12.02
N ASN A 159 3.29 -1.42 -11.28
CA ASN A 159 3.57 -2.82 -11.59
C ASN A 159 2.54 -3.25 -12.63
N SER A 160 2.96 -3.46 -13.86
CA SER A 160 2.11 -3.93 -14.95
C SER A 160 2.32 -5.42 -15.17
N PHE A 161 1.23 -6.17 -15.27
CA PHE A 161 1.21 -7.62 -15.42
C PHE A 161 0.74 -7.99 -16.82
N TYR A 162 1.27 -9.09 -17.34
CA TYR A 162 0.92 -9.66 -18.62
C TYR A 162 0.62 -11.14 -18.44
N ILE A 163 -0.38 -11.64 -19.16
CA ILE A 163 -0.66 -13.08 -19.29
C ILE A 163 -1.10 -13.42 -20.72
N ASP A 164 -0.51 -14.46 -21.29
CA ASP A 164 -0.99 -15.14 -22.50
C ASP A 164 -1.18 -16.65 -22.24
N ASN A 165 -1.37 -17.46 -23.28
CA ASN A 165 -1.59 -18.91 -23.13
C ASN A 165 -0.36 -19.69 -22.63
N LYS A 166 0.83 -19.08 -22.63
CA LYS A 166 2.13 -19.73 -22.32
C LYS A 166 2.90 -19.03 -21.20
N ASN A 167 2.69 -17.73 -21.00
CA ASN A 167 3.56 -16.87 -20.22
C ASN A 167 2.77 -15.98 -19.27
N ILE A 168 3.38 -15.73 -18.11
CA ILE A 168 3.07 -14.58 -17.25
C ILE A 168 4.30 -13.70 -17.13
N ALA A 169 4.11 -12.38 -17.10
CA ALA A 169 5.21 -11.44 -16.98
C ALA A 169 4.82 -10.20 -16.15
N LEU A 170 5.83 -9.54 -15.59
CA LEU A 170 5.68 -8.30 -14.84
C LEU A 170 6.79 -7.32 -15.22
N TYR A 171 6.43 -6.04 -15.27
CA TYR A 171 7.38 -4.93 -15.33
C TYR A 171 6.95 -3.80 -14.38
N THR A 172 7.87 -3.29 -13.58
CA THR A 172 7.66 -2.12 -12.72
C THR A 172 8.19 -0.86 -13.39
N SER A 173 7.30 0.05 -13.76
CA SER A 173 7.63 1.30 -14.45
C SER A 173 7.89 2.48 -13.52
N GLY A 174 8.37 3.58 -14.10
CA GLY A 174 8.59 4.86 -13.44
C GLY A 174 9.77 5.60 -14.05
N LYS A 175 9.76 6.94 -14.00
CA LYS A 175 10.93 7.75 -14.37
C LYS A 175 11.87 7.94 -13.18
N LEU A 176 12.45 6.85 -12.70
CA LEU A 176 13.14 6.82 -11.40
C LEU A 176 14.51 7.52 -11.48
N PRO A 177 14.76 8.57 -10.68
CA PRO A 177 16.01 9.32 -10.73
C PRO A 177 17.19 8.52 -10.15
N ILE A 178 18.37 8.68 -10.75
CA ILE A 178 19.63 8.22 -10.16
C ILE A 178 20.15 9.34 -9.27
N ARG A 179 19.99 9.19 -7.96
CA ARG A 179 20.39 10.20 -6.96
C ARG A 179 21.88 10.18 -6.67
N ASP A 180 22.41 11.28 -6.14
CA ASP A 180 23.78 11.32 -5.68
C ASP A 180 23.97 10.36 -4.48
N LYS A 181 25.04 9.57 -4.46
CA LYS A 181 25.29 8.60 -3.38
C LYS A 181 25.46 9.21 -1.98
N ARG A 182 25.62 10.53 -1.88
CA ARG A 182 25.78 11.27 -0.62
C ARG A 182 24.45 11.72 -0.01
N VAL A 183 23.33 11.54 -0.72
CA VAL A 183 22.00 11.91 -0.19
C VAL A 183 21.27 10.67 0.31
N ASP A 184 20.50 10.85 1.38
CA ASP A 184 19.49 9.90 1.81
C ASP A 184 18.20 10.20 1.04
N PRO A 185 17.66 9.27 0.23
CA PRO A 185 16.42 9.52 -0.50
C PRO A 185 15.19 9.66 0.40
N GLY A 186 15.28 9.27 1.68
CA GLY A 186 14.20 9.47 2.65
C GLY A 186 14.15 10.87 3.26
N LEU A 187 15.01 11.80 2.84
CA LEU A 187 15.11 13.14 3.38
C LEU A 187 15.26 14.21 2.27
N PRO A 188 14.86 15.46 2.54
CA PRO A 188 15.07 16.57 1.61
C PRO A 188 16.55 16.77 1.24
N THR A 189 16.81 17.00 -0.05
CA THR A 189 18.17 17.17 -0.60
C THR A 189 18.57 18.65 -0.64
N LYS A 190 19.81 19.01 -0.33
CA LYS A 190 20.27 20.40 -0.45
C LYS A 190 20.28 20.89 -1.92
N GLY A 191 19.55 21.97 -2.21
CA GLY A 191 19.30 22.53 -3.55
C GLY A 191 20.40 23.42 -4.14
N THR A 192 21.64 23.36 -3.65
CA THR A 192 22.73 24.21 -4.18
C THR A 192 23.31 23.72 -5.52
N GLY A 193 22.79 22.62 -6.07
CA GLY A 193 23.19 22.05 -7.37
C GLY A 193 24.31 21.01 -7.32
N GLN A 194 24.83 20.69 -6.13
CA GLN A 194 25.91 19.71 -5.94
C GLN A 194 25.41 18.26 -5.77
N TYR A 195 24.09 18.08 -5.62
CA TYR A 195 23.43 16.79 -5.40
C TYR A 195 22.33 16.51 -6.44
N GLU A 196 22.44 17.13 -7.62
CA GLU A 196 21.48 16.90 -8.71
C GLU A 196 21.37 15.41 -9.07
N TRP A 197 20.20 15.04 -9.57
CA TRP A 197 20.00 13.75 -10.24
C TRP A 197 20.97 13.57 -11.40
N LYS A 198 21.53 12.37 -11.52
CA LYS A 198 22.54 11.98 -12.51
C LYS A 198 21.95 11.19 -13.68
N GLY A 199 20.69 11.49 -14.02
CA GLY A 199 19.90 10.76 -15.01
C GLY A 199 18.82 9.89 -14.38
N PHE A 200 18.36 8.88 -15.12
CA PHE A 200 17.26 8.01 -14.74
C PHE A 200 17.63 6.54 -14.88
N LEU A 201 16.99 5.69 -14.10
CA LEU A 201 17.19 4.25 -14.11
C LEU A 201 16.89 3.69 -15.51
N GLY A 202 17.85 2.95 -16.08
CA GLY A 202 17.65 2.31 -17.38
C GLY A 202 16.73 1.10 -17.28
N LYS A 203 15.95 0.83 -18.33
CA LYS A 203 14.97 -0.27 -18.43
C LYS A 203 15.41 -1.60 -17.78
N LYS A 204 16.64 -2.07 -18.08
CA LYS A 204 17.15 -3.36 -17.56
C LYS A 204 17.33 -3.39 -16.03
N LYS A 205 17.39 -2.24 -15.36
CA LYS A 205 17.54 -2.12 -13.91
C LYS A 205 16.22 -2.00 -13.16
N HIS A 206 15.10 -1.81 -13.87
CA HIS A 206 13.77 -1.89 -13.26
C HIS A 206 13.47 -3.34 -12.84
N PRO A 207 12.68 -3.56 -11.77
CA PRO A 207 12.14 -4.89 -11.48
C PRO A 207 11.27 -5.39 -12.63
N HIS A 208 11.64 -6.53 -13.21
CA HIS A 208 10.85 -7.21 -14.23
C HIS A 208 11.22 -8.68 -14.30
N GLY A 209 10.33 -9.50 -14.87
CA GLY A 209 10.56 -10.92 -15.04
C GLY A 209 9.39 -11.62 -15.71
N LYS A 210 9.59 -12.88 -16.11
CA LYS A 210 8.55 -13.74 -16.67
C LYS A 210 8.66 -15.15 -16.10
N ASN A 211 7.53 -15.86 -16.04
CA ASN A 211 7.44 -17.29 -15.69
C ASN A 211 8.24 -17.66 -14.43
N PRO A 212 7.93 -17.08 -13.25
CA PRO A 212 8.61 -17.41 -12.01
C PRO A 212 8.40 -18.89 -11.69
N LYS A 213 9.38 -19.51 -11.00
CA LYS A 213 9.31 -20.92 -10.58
C LYS A 213 8.06 -21.25 -9.74
N SER A 214 7.48 -20.26 -9.04
CA SER A 214 6.24 -20.40 -8.28
C SER A 214 4.99 -20.65 -9.14
N GLY A 215 5.06 -20.37 -10.44
CA GLY A 215 3.95 -20.41 -11.39
C GLY A 215 2.92 -19.30 -11.20
N MET A 216 3.18 -18.31 -10.33
CA MET A 216 2.25 -17.22 -10.03
C MET A 216 2.98 -15.90 -9.81
N MET A 217 2.36 -14.80 -10.24
CA MET A 217 2.74 -13.44 -9.88
C MET A 217 1.55 -12.81 -9.15
N VAL A 218 1.75 -12.42 -7.90
CA VAL A 218 0.70 -11.87 -7.03
C VAL A 218 1.20 -10.53 -6.49
N ASN A 219 0.37 -9.50 -6.58
CA ASN A 219 0.70 -8.20 -6.03
C ASN A 219 -0.54 -7.53 -5.47
N TRP A 220 -0.35 -6.86 -4.33
CA TRP A 220 -1.35 -6.01 -3.72
C TRP A 220 -0.71 -4.71 -3.23
N ASN A 221 -0.01 -4.06 -4.15
CA ASN A 221 0.84 -2.88 -3.93
C ASN A 221 2.07 -3.14 -3.04
N ASN A 222 2.48 -4.40 -2.86
CA ASN A 222 3.74 -4.72 -2.20
C ASN A 222 4.95 -4.48 -3.11
N SER A 223 6.14 -4.41 -2.51
CA SER A 223 7.41 -4.45 -3.26
C SER A 223 7.53 -5.74 -4.07
N VAL A 224 8.01 -5.62 -5.31
CA VAL A 224 8.12 -6.73 -6.28
C VAL A 224 9.50 -7.37 -6.33
N ALA A 225 10.53 -6.71 -5.76
CA ALA A 225 11.91 -7.18 -5.82
C ALA A 225 12.69 -6.80 -4.56
N HIS A 226 13.50 -7.73 -4.07
CA HIS A 226 14.40 -7.49 -2.95
C HIS A 226 15.43 -6.41 -3.32
N GLY A 227 15.65 -5.44 -2.42
CA GLY A 227 16.63 -4.37 -2.61
C GLY A 227 16.15 -3.23 -3.51
N PHE A 228 14.89 -3.24 -3.93
CA PHE A 228 14.26 -2.11 -4.62
C PHE A 228 13.45 -1.27 -3.64
N GLY A 229 13.80 0.01 -3.51
CA GLY A 229 13.15 0.95 -2.60
C GLY A 229 11.78 1.41 -3.08
N SER A 230 10.98 1.89 -2.14
CA SER A 230 9.72 2.60 -2.37
C SER A 230 9.95 4.11 -2.32
N ALA A 231 8.92 4.90 -2.63
CA ALA A 231 8.87 6.31 -2.24
C ALA A 231 9.09 6.50 -0.73
N ASP A 232 9.61 7.67 -0.36
CA ASP A 232 9.96 8.04 1.01
C ASP A 232 8.74 8.15 1.94
N ASP A 233 7.56 8.34 1.38
CA ASP A 233 6.26 8.34 2.06
C ASP A 233 5.58 6.96 2.14
N GLU A 234 6.20 5.89 1.62
CA GLU A 234 5.62 4.55 1.54
C GLU A 234 6.10 3.61 2.66
N TRP A 235 5.67 3.90 3.89
CA TRP A 235 6.07 3.19 5.11
C TRP A 235 5.65 1.70 5.15
N GLY A 236 4.50 1.34 4.58
CA GLY A 236 3.92 -0.01 4.65
C GLY A 236 4.33 -0.98 3.53
N ARG A 237 4.99 -0.49 2.48
CA ARG A 237 5.18 -1.22 1.20
C ARG A 237 6.22 -2.33 1.23
N ALA A 238 7.16 -2.28 2.18
CA ALA A 238 8.24 -3.27 2.34
C ALA A 238 8.25 -3.89 3.74
N GLY A 239 7.10 -3.91 4.40
CA GLY A 239 6.91 -4.54 5.71
C GLY A 239 7.16 -6.03 5.72
N SER A 240 7.35 -6.57 6.93
CA SER A 240 7.60 -8.00 7.15
C SER A 240 6.36 -8.89 6.97
N VAL A 241 5.17 -8.29 7.01
CA VAL A 241 3.86 -8.88 6.76
C VAL A 241 3.09 -7.91 5.89
N GLN A 242 2.39 -8.40 4.87
CA GLN A 242 1.69 -7.54 3.93
C GLN A 242 0.33 -8.12 3.55
N ARG A 243 -0.64 -7.27 3.20
CA ARG A 243 -1.97 -7.74 2.78
C ARG A 243 -1.95 -8.71 1.59
N VAL A 244 -0.94 -8.63 0.71
CA VAL A 244 -0.74 -9.60 -0.38
C VAL A 244 -0.58 -11.04 0.13
N ASP A 245 -0.10 -11.21 1.36
CA ASP A 245 0.09 -12.52 1.96
C ASP A 245 -1.24 -13.22 2.23
N LEU A 246 -2.34 -12.47 2.46
CA LEU A 246 -3.70 -13.03 2.55
C LEU A 246 -4.07 -13.74 1.23
N LEU A 247 -3.91 -13.03 0.12
CA LEU A 247 -4.22 -13.55 -1.21
C LEU A 247 -3.28 -14.70 -1.58
N THR A 248 -1.98 -14.55 -1.36
CA THR A 248 -0.96 -15.57 -1.67
C THR A 248 -1.18 -16.85 -0.87
N ARG A 249 -1.51 -16.72 0.43
CA ARG A 249 -1.87 -17.85 1.30
C ARG A 249 -3.07 -18.60 0.74
N MET A 250 -4.13 -17.90 0.36
CA MET A 250 -5.34 -18.52 -0.14
C MET A 250 -5.16 -19.15 -1.52
N LEU A 251 -4.39 -18.53 -2.41
CA LEU A 251 -4.02 -19.13 -3.70
C LEU A 251 -3.24 -20.44 -3.49
N ASN A 252 -2.25 -20.46 -2.60
CA ASN A 252 -1.49 -21.68 -2.30
C ASN A 252 -2.37 -22.77 -1.65
N ARG A 253 -3.32 -22.39 -0.79
CA ARG A 253 -4.28 -23.34 -0.20
C ARG A 253 -5.24 -23.93 -1.23
N ASN A 254 -5.66 -23.12 -2.20
CA ASN A 254 -6.65 -23.50 -3.21
C ASN A 254 -6.05 -24.29 -4.38
N LYS A 255 -4.71 -24.33 -4.51
CA LYS A 255 -4.03 -25.15 -5.53
C LYS A 255 -4.45 -26.60 -5.43
N ASN A 256 -4.65 -27.22 -6.58
CA ASN A 256 -4.79 -28.67 -6.65
C ASN A 256 -3.50 -29.33 -6.13
N LYS A 257 -3.60 -30.17 -5.09
CA LYS A 257 -2.43 -30.79 -4.44
C LYS A 257 -1.65 -31.74 -5.34
N LYS A 258 -2.28 -32.33 -6.35
CA LYS A 258 -1.64 -33.26 -7.31
C LYS A 258 -0.95 -32.52 -8.44
N THR A 259 -1.61 -31.50 -9.01
CA THR A 259 -1.11 -30.82 -10.22
C THR A 259 -0.42 -29.49 -9.95
N GLY A 260 -0.61 -28.91 -8.76
CA GLY A 260 -0.16 -27.56 -8.42
C GLY A 260 -0.91 -26.44 -9.16
N LYS A 261 -1.91 -26.77 -9.99
CA LYS A 261 -2.66 -25.82 -10.81
C LYS A 261 -3.84 -25.19 -10.07
N LEU A 262 -4.25 -24.01 -10.56
CA LEU A 262 -5.45 -23.30 -10.15
C LEU A 262 -6.41 -23.18 -11.34
N ASN A 263 -7.70 -23.38 -11.12
CA ASN A 263 -8.74 -22.97 -12.06
C ASN A 263 -9.29 -21.58 -11.70
N MET A 264 -10.12 -21.01 -12.59
CA MET A 264 -10.68 -19.67 -12.40
C MET A 264 -11.49 -19.54 -11.09
N ALA A 265 -12.30 -20.53 -10.74
CA ALA A 265 -13.10 -20.53 -9.51
C ALA A 265 -12.21 -20.53 -8.25
N GLN A 266 -11.10 -21.27 -8.25
CA GLN A 266 -10.13 -21.31 -7.16
C GLN A 266 -9.41 -19.97 -6.98
N VAL A 267 -9.11 -19.27 -8.08
CA VAL A 267 -8.54 -17.90 -8.04
C VAL A 267 -9.55 -16.92 -7.45
N VAL A 268 -10.82 -16.96 -7.90
CA VAL A 268 -11.89 -16.09 -7.38
C VAL A 268 -12.16 -16.37 -5.90
N SER A 269 -12.22 -17.65 -5.50
CA SER A 269 -12.37 -18.05 -4.10
C SER A 269 -11.24 -17.52 -3.22
N ALA A 270 -9.99 -17.60 -3.70
CA ALA A 270 -8.84 -17.08 -2.96
C ALA A 270 -8.93 -15.55 -2.76
N MET A 271 -9.40 -14.84 -3.78
CA MET A 271 -9.64 -13.41 -3.70
C MET A 271 -10.77 -13.08 -2.71
N ASN A 272 -11.93 -13.73 -2.80
CA ASN A 272 -13.06 -13.49 -1.88
C ASN A 272 -12.67 -13.76 -0.42
N ALA A 273 -11.88 -14.81 -0.19
CA ALA A 273 -11.31 -15.05 1.13
C ALA A 273 -10.42 -13.88 1.55
N GLY A 274 -9.35 -13.56 0.81
CA GLY A 274 -8.44 -12.47 1.16
C GLY A 274 -9.12 -11.10 1.35
N ALA A 275 -10.18 -10.82 0.60
CA ALA A 275 -10.93 -9.56 0.67
C ALA A 275 -11.78 -9.40 1.94
N THR A 276 -12.03 -10.48 2.68
CA THR A 276 -12.82 -10.43 3.93
C THR A 276 -11.96 -10.63 5.17
N GLN A 277 -10.69 -11.03 5.00
CA GLN A 277 -9.80 -11.33 6.10
C GLN A 277 -9.22 -10.07 6.75
N ASP A 278 -9.02 -10.14 8.06
CA ASP A 278 -8.20 -9.18 8.80
C ASP A 278 -6.73 -9.65 8.82
N VAL A 279 -5.82 -8.81 8.29
CA VAL A 279 -4.39 -9.12 8.21
C VAL A 279 -3.77 -9.40 9.58
N ARG A 280 -4.23 -8.70 10.62
CA ARG A 280 -3.75 -8.89 12.00
C ARG A 280 -4.26 -10.22 12.54
N ALA A 281 -5.53 -10.56 12.29
CA ALA A 281 -6.06 -11.86 12.68
C ALA A 281 -5.25 -13.00 12.07
N ILE A 282 -4.86 -12.91 10.80
CA ILE A 282 -4.12 -13.99 10.12
C ILE A 282 -2.66 -14.07 10.54
N PHE A 283 -1.95 -12.94 10.61
CA PHE A 283 -0.48 -12.94 10.75
C PHE A 283 0.01 -12.45 12.13
N THR A 284 -0.70 -11.53 12.78
CA THR A 284 -0.29 -10.95 14.06
C THR A 284 -0.72 -11.83 15.24
N VAL A 285 -1.97 -12.27 15.27
CA VAL A 285 -2.52 -13.04 16.40
C VAL A 285 -1.73 -14.33 16.70
N PRO A 286 -1.29 -15.13 15.71
CA PRO A 286 -0.46 -16.30 16.01
C PRO A 286 0.88 -15.95 16.68
N LEU A 287 1.46 -14.80 16.35
CA LEU A 287 2.70 -14.34 16.96
C LEU A 287 2.46 -13.74 18.35
N LEU A 288 1.37 -12.99 18.52
CA LEU A 288 0.88 -12.48 19.81
C LEU A 288 0.66 -13.63 20.81
N ALA A 289 -0.04 -14.69 20.40
CA ALA A 289 -0.26 -15.87 21.24
C ALA A 289 1.06 -16.57 21.62
N LYS A 290 2.03 -16.66 20.69
CA LYS A 290 3.37 -17.19 20.98
C LYS A 290 4.16 -16.32 21.95
N LEU A 291 4.06 -14.99 21.80
CA LEU A 291 4.67 -14.04 22.72
C LEU A 291 4.13 -14.23 24.15
N LEU A 292 2.82 -14.35 24.30
CA LEU A 292 2.15 -14.44 25.61
C LEU A 292 2.16 -15.85 26.22
N LYS A 293 2.55 -16.89 25.46
CA LYS A 293 2.66 -18.27 25.96
C LYS A 293 3.56 -18.33 27.21
N GLY A 294 3.03 -18.93 28.28
CA GLY A 294 3.72 -19.12 29.57
C GLY A 294 3.73 -17.89 30.49
N SER A 295 3.12 -16.77 30.08
CA SER A 295 2.93 -15.60 30.95
C SER A 295 1.55 -15.60 31.60
N LYS A 296 1.42 -14.92 32.75
CA LYS A 296 0.16 -14.82 33.50
C LYS A 296 -0.67 -13.64 32.98
N ALA A 297 -1.86 -13.94 32.45
CA ALA A 297 -2.85 -12.94 32.13
C ALA A 297 -3.34 -12.23 33.42
N PRO A 298 -3.63 -10.93 33.36
CA PRO A 298 -4.02 -10.14 34.54
C PRO A 298 -5.39 -10.52 35.09
N ASN A 299 -6.31 -10.97 34.22
CA ASN A 299 -7.63 -11.47 34.59
C ASN A 299 -8.13 -12.52 33.56
N SER A 300 -9.24 -13.19 33.87
CA SER A 300 -9.86 -14.20 32.99
C SER A 300 -10.37 -13.59 31.68
N GLN A 301 -10.92 -12.37 31.74
CA GLN A 301 -11.44 -11.63 30.58
C GLN A 301 -10.35 -11.39 29.51
N ALA A 302 -9.19 -10.87 29.88
CA ALA A 302 -8.07 -10.65 28.96
C ALA A 302 -7.59 -11.97 28.33
N ARG A 303 -7.57 -13.07 29.10
CA ARG A 303 -7.24 -14.40 28.57
C ARG A 303 -8.29 -14.88 27.56
N GLN A 304 -9.58 -14.69 27.85
CA GLN A 304 -10.67 -15.03 26.95
C GLN A 304 -10.61 -14.22 25.66
N MET A 305 -10.31 -12.91 25.71
CA MET A 305 -10.09 -12.08 24.51
C MET A 305 -9.00 -12.67 23.60
N LEU A 306 -7.84 -13.03 24.15
CA LEU A 306 -6.78 -13.67 23.35
C LEU A 306 -7.25 -15.00 22.74
N ASN A 307 -8.01 -15.81 23.49
CA ASN A 307 -8.57 -17.05 22.98
C ASN A 307 -9.54 -16.80 21.81
N GLN A 308 -10.42 -15.80 21.91
CA GLN A 308 -11.33 -15.42 20.83
C GLN A 308 -10.58 -14.96 19.58
N MET A 309 -9.51 -14.17 19.73
CA MET A 309 -8.64 -13.80 18.60
C MET A 309 -8.03 -15.04 17.94
N VAL A 310 -7.52 -15.98 18.74
CA VAL A 310 -6.92 -17.23 18.26
C VAL A 310 -7.95 -18.12 17.55
N ASP A 311 -9.16 -18.23 18.09
CA ASP A 311 -10.22 -19.03 17.48
C ASP A 311 -10.74 -18.39 16.20
N TRP A 312 -10.80 -17.06 16.15
CA TRP A 312 -11.08 -16.33 14.91
C TRP A 312 -10.01 -16.58 13.85
N ASN A 313 -8.71 -16.55 14.21
CA ASN A 313 -7.62 -16.93 13.29
C ASN A 313 -7.80 -18.34 12.71
N LYS A 314 -8.13 -19.35 13.55
CA LYS A 314 -8.39 -20.73 13.10
C LYS A 314 -9.56 -20.81 12.09
N LYS A 315 -10.56 -19.93 12.25
CA LYS A 315 -11.70 -19.78 11.34
C LYS A 315 -11.42 -18.86 10.14
N ASN A 316 -10.16 -18.59 9.83
CA ASN A 316 -9.68 -17.74 8.75
C ASN A 316 -9.92 -16.24 8.95
N GLY A 317 -10.17 -15.73 10.15
CA GLY A 317 -10.05 -14.30 10.44
C GLY A 317 -10.93 -13.38 9.58
N SER A 318 -12.03 -13.89 9.02
CA SER A 318 -12.91 -13.12 8.14
C SER A 318 -13.85 -12.23 8.95
N ARG A 319 -14.03 -11.00 8.47
CA ARG A 319 -15.00 -10.00 8.95
C ARG A 319 -16.27 -10.17 8.11
N LEU A 320 -17.15 -11.06 8.56
CA LEU A 320 -18.42 -11.33 7.89
C LEU A 320 -19.55 -11.14 8.87
N ASP A 321 -20.62 -10.53 8.37
CA ASP A 321 -21.97 -10.52 8.94
C ASP A 321 -22.82 -11.43 8.05
N ARG A 322 -23.00 -12.69 8.49
CA ARG A 322 -23.70 -13.72 7.69
C ARG A 322 -25.17 -13.81 8.01
N ASN A 323 -25.54 -13.56 9.26
CA ASN A 323 -26.92 -13.59 9.75
C ASN A 323 -27.65 -12.24 9.55
N LEU A 324 -26.94 -11.19 9.15
CA LEU A 324 -27.45 -9.89 8.73
C LEU A 324 -28.02 -9.07 9.89
N ASP A 325 -27.44 -9.24 11.08
CA ASP A 325 -27.84 -8.50 12.27
C ASP A 325 -27.07 -7.18 12.43
N GLY A 326 -26.19 -6.84 11.48
CA GLY A 326 -25.35 -5.65 11.53
C GLY A 326 -24.06 -5.83 12.33
N MET A 327 -23.76 -7.04 12.79
CA MET A 327 -22.60 -7.35 13.61
C MET A 327 -21.68 -8.35 12.92
N ILE A 328 -20.37 -8.22 13.13
CA ILE A 328 -19.41 -9.22 12.66
C ILE A 328 -19.58 -10.49 13.49
N ASP A 329 -19.85 -11.63 12.84
CA ASP A 329 -20.15 -12.91 13.48
C ASP A 329 -19.10 -13.36 14.52
N ALA A 330 -17.83 -12.97 14.32
CA ALA A 330 -16.72 -13.45 15.13
C ALA A 330 -16.35 -12.47 16.25
N PRO A 331 -16.50 -12.84 17.54
CA PRO A 331 -16.19 -11.94 18.65
C PRO A 331 -14.70 -11.58 18.78
N GLY A 332 -13.82 -12.41 18.19
CA GLY A 332 -12.41 -12.11 18.06
C GLY A 332 -12.12 -10.81 17.29
N ALA A 333 -13.05 -10.35 16.43
CA ALA A 333 -12.93 -9.09 15.71
C ALA A 333 -13.04 -7.89 16.67
N ALA A 334 -14.08 -7.84 17.51
CA ALA A 334 -14.25 -6.79 18.52
C ALA A 334 -13.05 -6.75 19.49
N SER A 335 -12.67 -7.92 19.99
CA SER A 335 -11.52 -8.06 20.89
C SER A 335 -10.24 -7.49 20.27
N LEU A 336 -9.95 -7.83 19.00
CA LEU A 336 -8.74 -7.38 18.33
C LEU A 336 -8.78 -5.88 17.99
N ASP A 337 -9.94 -5.37 17.59
CA ASP A 337 -10.11 -3.95 17.25
C ASP A 337 -9.88 -3.05 18.48
N ALA A 338 -10.42 -3.43 19.63
CA ALA A 338 -10.20 -2.67 20.87
C ALA A 338 -8.77 -2.83 21.41
N ALA A 339 -8.23 -4.05 21.37
CA ALA A 339 -6.90 -4.32 21.94
C ALA A 339 -5.76 -3.77 21.08
N TRP A 340 -5.88 -3.78 19.75
CA TRP A 340 -4.75 -3.52 18.86
C TRP A 340 -4.16 -2.11 19.01
N PRO A 341 -4.91 -1.00 19.02
CA PRO A 341 -4.33 0.33 19.22
C PRO A 341 -3.52 0.42 20.53
N LYS A 342 -4.03 -0.17 21.61
CA LYS A 342 -3.34 -0.20 22.91
C LYS A 342 -2.10 -1.08 22.90
N ILE A 343 -2.16 -2.24 22.23
CA ILE A 343 -1.00 -3.12 22.03
C ILE A 343 0.07 -2.39 21.22
N ALA A 344 -0.33 -1.73 20.14
CA ALA A 344 0.56 -1.00 19.24
C ALA A 344 1.26 0.16 19.98
N ASP A 345 0.53 0.89 20.83
CA ASP A 345 1.10 1.95 21.67
C ASP A 345 2.02 1.40 22.75
N ALA A 346 1.59 0.38 23.50
CA ALA A 346 2.42 -0.27 24.52
C ALA A 346 3.71 -0.86 23.93
N PHE A 347 3.67 -1.25 22.65
CA PHE A 347 4.79 -1.76 21.88
C PHE A 347 5.76 -0.65 21.43
N MET A 348 5.28 0.44 20.83
CA MET A 348 6.13 1.47 20.22
C MET A 348 6.55 2.59 21.19
N LYS A 349 5.67 2.95 22.15
CA LYS A 349 5.86 4.08 23.07
C LYS A 349 7.19 4.07 23.84
N PRO A 350 7.72 2.92 24.32
CA PRO A 350 8.99 2.91 25.05
C PRO A 350 10.15 3.49 24.23
N VAL A 351 10.13 3.34 22.90
CA VAL A 351 11.19 3.86 22.02
C VAL A 351 10.84 5.24 21.46
N LEU A 352 9.58 5.46 21.05
CA LEU A 352 9.19 6.71 20.39
C LEU A 352 8.86 7.86 21.36
N GLY A 353 8.49 7.56 22.61
CA GLY A 353 8.11 8.56 23.58
C GLY A 353 7.00 9.48 23.06
N SER A 354 7.28 10.78 23.00
CA SER A 354 6.36 11.82 22.52
C SER A 354 6.13 11.79 21.00
N GLN A 355 6.98 11.13 20.21
CA GLN A 355 6.84 11.05 18.75
C GLN A 355 5.84 9.99 18.29
N LEU A 356 5.20 9.28 19.22
CA LEU A 356 4.26 8.20 18.91
C LEU A 356 3.09 8.68 18.05
N ASP A 357 2.53 9.84 18.38
CA ASP A 357 1.38 10.38 17.65
C ASP A 357 1.76 11.02 16.32
N GLU A 358 2.98 11.56 16.22
CA GLU A 358 3.54 12.00 14.94
C GLU A 358 3.71 10.82 13.98
N LEU A 359 4.26 9.69 14.45
CA LEU A 359 4.29 8.48 13.61
C LEU A 359 2.86 8.02 13.28
N GLY A 360 1.93 8.10 14.23
CA GLY A 360 0.54 7.70 14.04
C GLY A 360 -0.20 8.51 12.96
N SER A 361 0.18 9.78 12.75
CA SER A 361 -0.41 10.63 11.71
C SER A 361 0.18 10.35 10.31
N LEU A 362 1.44 9.91 10.24
CA LEU A 362 2.13 9.56 8.99
C LEU A 362 1.85 8.11 8.56
N PHE A 363 1.81 7.21 9.53
CA PHE A 363 1.62 5.77 9.33
C PHE A 363 0.73 5.24 10.45
N SER A 364 -0.54 5.00 10.12
CA SER A 364 -1.56 4.60 11.08
C SER A 364 -1.16 3.33 11.86
N ARG A 365 -1.66 3.22 13.10
CA ARG A 365 -1.52 1.99 13.90
C ARG A 365 -2.12 0.79 13.16
N PHE A 366 -3.24 1.02 12.47
CA PHE A 366 -3.87 0.09 11.55
C PHE A 366 -4.91 0.80 10.68
N ASP A 367 -4.94 0.45 9.40
CA ASP A 367 -6.01 0.83 8.47
C ASP A 367 -7.25 -0.05 8.69
N LEU A 368 -8.06 0.30 9.70
CA LEU A 368 -9.30 -0.41 10.00
C LEU A 368 -10.28 -0.34 8.81
N PRO A 369 -11.03 -1.42 8.52
CA PRO A 369 -12.18 -1.36 7.61
C PRO A 369 -13.08 -0.14 7.87
N PRO A 370 -13.58 0.55 6.82
CA PRO A 370 -13.62 0.14 5.41
C PRO A 370 -12.32 0.40 4.61
N SER A 371 -11.20 0.75 5.26
CA SER A 371 -9.92 0.95 4.58
C SER A 371 -9.31 -0.37 4.06
N GLY A 372 -8.25 -0.24 3.26
CA GLY A 372 -7.62 -1.33 2.53
C GLY A 372 -6.60 -2.18 3.32
N GLN A 373 -6.46 -1.97 4.63
CA GLN A 373 -5.49 -2.67 5.48
C GLN A 373 -4.03 -2.60 4.97
N TYR A 374 -3.67 -1.50 4.28
CA TYR A 374 -2.37 -1.35 3.64
C TYR A 374 -1.30 -0.97 4.68
N SER A 375 -1.62 0.00 5.54
CA SER A 375 -0.78 0.48 6.62
C SER A 375 -1.11 -0.18 7.96
N GLY A 376 -0.10 -0.25 8.82
CA GLY A 376 -0.27 -0.71 10.19
C GLY A 376 1.02 -1.14 10.87
N TRP A 377 1.09 -0.87 12.18
CA TRP A 377 2.27 -1.18 12.99
C TRP A 377 2.45 -2.69 13.25
N TYR A 378 1.53 -3.53 12.75
CA TYR A 378 1.66 -4.98 12.77
C TYR A 378 2.89 -5.45 12.00
N GLN A 379 3.36 -4.65 11.03
CA GLN A 379 4.58 -4.89 10.27
C GLN A 379 5.84 -4.70 11.12
N TYR A 380 5.85 -3.72 12.04
CA TYR A 380 6.91 -3.54 13.03
C TYR A 380 6.84 -4.64 14.09
N PHE A 381 5.64 -4.93 14.59
CA PHE A 381 5.38 -5.98 15.57
C PHE A 381 5.89 -7.33 15.10
N ASP A 382 5.56 -7.77 13.88
CA ASP A 382 6.00 -9.08 13.38
C ASP A 382 7.53 -9.23 13.42
N LYS A 383 8.25 -8.24 12.90
CA LYS A 383 9.71 -8.31 12.81
C LYS A 383 10.39 -8.23 14.19
N ASP A 384 9.95 -7.30 15.04
CA ASP A 384 10.53 -7.10 16.38
C ASP A 384 10.23 -8.29 17.30
N ILE A 385 8.98 -8.77 17.32
CA ILE A 385 8.59 -9.89 18.18
C ILE A 385 9.20 -11.22 17.73
N ARG A 386 9.36 -11.46 16.42
CA ARG A 386 10.13 -12.64 15.95
C ARG A 386 11.57 -12.60 16.48
N ALA A 387 12.24 -11.45 16.41
CA ALA A 387 13.59 -11.29 16.95
C ALA A 387 13.61 -11.48 18.48
N LEU A 388 12.65 -10.89 19.21
CA LEU A 388 12.51 -11.04 20.66
C LEU A 388 12.28 -12.50 21.10
N LEU A 389 11.64 -13.30 20.27
CA LEU A 389 11.42 -14.73 20.49
C LEU A 389 12.60 -15.60 20.00
N GLY A 390 13.75 -15.00 19.67
CA GLY A 390 14.96 -15.72 19.27
C GLY A 390 14.94 -16.26 17.85
N LYS A 391 13.99 -15.85 17.00
CA LYS A 391 14.01 -16.24 15.58
C LYS A 391 15.04 -15.41 14.82
N LYS A 392 15.77 -16.04 13.92
CA LYS A 392 16.64 -15.33 12.98
C LYS A 392 15.80 -14.44 12.05
N VAL A 393 16.08 -13.14 12.06
CA VAL A 393 15.41 -12.13 11.22
C VAL A 393 16.45 -11.51 10.29
N LYS A 394 16.13 -11.42 8.99
CA LYS A 394 16.99 -10.71 8.03
C LYS A 394 16.90 -9.21 8.27
N SER A 395 18.06 -8.54 8.33
CA SER A 395 18.19 -7.10 8.58
C SER A 395 17.38 -6.65 9.81
N PRO A 396 17.66 -7.16 11.03
CA PRO A 396 16.90 -6.81 12.22
C PRO A 396 16.88 -5.30 12.45
N PHE A 397 15.85 -4.79 13.14
CA PHE A 397 15.82 -3.38 13.52
C PHE A 397 17.00 -3.06 14.44
N ARG A 398 17.56 -1.85 14.29
CA ARG A 398 18.61 -1.34 15.19
C ARG A 398 18.08 -1.11 16.60
N VAL A 399 16.80 -0.75 16.71
CA VAL A 399 16.08 -0.57 17.96
C VAL A 399 15.27 -1.82 18.28
N LYS A 400 15.10 -2.11 19.58
CA LYS A 400 14.20 -3.14 20.08
C LYS A 400 12.99 -2.45 20.68
N TYR A 401 11.83 -2.57 20.04
CA TYR A 401 10.65 -1.79 20.43
C TYR A 401 10.01 -2.36 21.68
N CYS A 402 9.57 -3.62 21.65
CA CYS A 402 8.77 -4.17 22.73
C CYS A 402 9.59 -4.37 24.01
N GLY A 403 9.21 -3.67 25.08
CA GLY A 403 9.88 -3.78 26.38
C GLY A 403 11.39 -3.56 26.32
N HIS A 404 11.89 -2.77 25.37
CA HIS A 404 13.31 -2.59 25.07
C HIS A 404 14.08 -3.91 24.83
N GLY A 405 13.41 -4.90 24.23
CA GLY A 405 13.98 -6.22 23.98
C GLY A 405 13.91 -7.18 25.17
N LYS A 406 13.21 -6.85 26.25
CA LYS A 406 12.98 -7.74 27.39
C LYS A 406 11.62 -8.43 27.25
N LYS A 407 11.62 -9.74 27.02
CA LYS A 407 10.40 -10.53 26.77
C LYS A 407 9.36 -10.37 27.89
N ALA A 408 9.76 -10.47 29.16
CA ALA A 408 8.84 -10.34 30.30
C ALA A 408 8.20 -8.95 30.39
N ALA A 409 8.96 -7.88 30.14
CA ALA A 409 8.43 -6.52 30.10
C ALA A 409 7.44 -6.33 28.95
N CYS A 410 7.77 -6.87 27.77
CA CYS A 410 6.89 -6.89 26.61
C CYS A 410 5.57 -7.62 26.90
N GLN A 411 5.65 -8.84 27.47
CA GLN A 411 4.46 -9.62 27.86
C GLN A 411 3.57 -8.86 28.85
N LYS A 412 4.16 -8.24 29.89
CA LYS A 412 3.42 -7.45 30.88
C LYS A 412 2.68 -6.27 30.23
N ALA A 413 3.36 -5.52 29.36
CA ALA A 413 2.78 -4.36 28.69
C ALA A 413 1.65 -4.75 27.74
N VAL A 414 1.84 -5.82 26.95
CA VAL A 414 0.81 -6.33 26.03
C VAL A 414 -0.40 -6.87 26.79
N TRP A 415 -0.20 -7.58 27.90
CA TRP A 415 -1.32 -8.04 28.73
C TRP A 415 -2.10 -6.89 29.36
N ALA A 416 -1.42 -5.85 29.84
CA ALA A 416 -2.07 -4.66 30.37
C ALA A 416 -2.91 -3.96 29.29
N ALA A 417 -2.41 -3.87 28.06
CA ALA A 417 -3.13 -3.32 26.93
C ALA A 417 -4.41 -4.14 26.58
N ILE A 418 -4.32 -5.48 26.58
CA ILE A 418 -5.49 -6.34 26.36
C ILE A 418 -6.52 -6.17 27.48
N ALA A 419 -6.09 -6.10 28.73
CA ALA A 419 -7.00 -5.93 29.87
C ALA A 419 -7.72 -4.57 29.84
N ALA A 420 -7.00 -3.50 29.52
CA ALA A 420 -7.59 -2.17 29.36
C ALA A 420 -8.65 -2.13 28.25
N ALA A 421 -8.39 -2.82 27.12
CA ALA A 421 -9.39 -2.97 26.06
C ALA A 421 -10.61 -3.80 26.49
N GLY A 422 -10.42 -4.80 27.35
CA GLY A 422 -11.53 -5.57 27.93
C GLY A 422 -12.45 -4.72 28.79
N THR A 423 -11.89 -3.81 29.60
CA THR A 423 -12.67 -2.85 30.39
C THR A 423 -13.50 -1.92 29.52
N GLU A 424 -12.92 -1.40 28.43
CA GLU A 424 -13.63 -0.54 27.48
C GLU A 424 -14.76 -1.30 26.76
N LEU A 425 -14.49 -2.50 26.22
CA LEU A 425 -15.51 -3.30 25.55
C LEU A 425 -16.64 -3.72 26.48
N GLN A 426 -16.34 -4.03 27.74
CA GLN A 426 -17.38 -4.34 28.72
C GLN A 426 -18.30 -3.14 28.98
N ALA A 427 -17.73 -1.94 29.08
CA ALA A 427 -18.52 -0.72 29.25
C ALA A 427 -19.35 -0.41 27.99
N ASP A 428 -18.74 -0.55 26.80
CA ASP A 428 -19.37 -0.21 25.52
C ASP A 428 -20.47 -1.20 25.12
N GLN A 429 -20.29 -2.49 25.38
CA GLN A 429 -21.19 -3.56 24.91
C GLN A 429 -22.06 -4.16 26.02
N GLY A 430 -21.92 -3.69 27.27
CA GLY A 430 -22.78 -4.07 28.38
C GLY A 430 -22.65 -5.52 28.85
N SER A 431 -21.69 -6.30 28.33
CA SER A 431 -21.42 -7.67 28.76
C SER A 431 -20.00 -7.82 29.31
N ALA A 432 -19.85 -8.54 30.41
CA ALA A 432 -18.54 -8.91 30.95
C ALA A 432 -17.88 -10.08 30.18
N ASN A 433 -18.67 -10.82 29.38
CA ASN A 433 -18.24 -12.00 28.65
C ASN A 433 -17.75 -11.64 27.23
N PRO A 434 -16.46 -11.82 26.91
CA PRO A 434 -15.93 -11.51 25.59
C PRO A 434 -16.54 -12.28 24.41
N ALA A 435 -17.26 -13.37 24.66
CA ALA A 435 -17.97 -14.10 23.60
C ALA A 435 -19.21 -13.34 23.08
N ASP A 436 -19.73 -12.39 23.85
CA ASP A 436 -20.91 -11.60 23.49
C ASP A 436 -20.52 -10.32 22.74
N TRP A 437 -19.21 -10.04 22.61
CA TRP A 437 -18.73 -8.80 22.00
C TRP A 437 -18.58 -8.92 20.51
N HIS A 438 -19.25 -8.06 19.75
CA HIS A 438 -19.18 -8.05 18.30
C HIS A 438 -18.78 -6.68 17.75
N ALA A 439 -18.04 -6.69 16.64
CA ALA A 439 -17.68 -5.45 15.95
C ALA A 439 -18.86 -5.03 15.06
N ASP A 440 -19.15 -3.74 15.03
CA ASP A 440 -20.21 -3.18 14.18
C ASP A 440 -19.85 -3.34 12.69
N ALA A 441 -20.59 -4.19 11.97
CA ALA A 441 -20.41 -4.41 10.54
C ALA A 441 -21.00 -3.27 9.70
N THR A 442 -21.94 -2.50 10.25
CA THR A 442 -22.55 -1.35 9.57
C THR A 442 -21.54 -0.20 9.41
N ARG A 443 -20.68 0.02 10.42
CA ARG A 443 -19.56 0.97 10.36
C ARG A 443 -18.56 0.64 9.25
N GLU A 444 -18.43 -0.65 8.90
CA GLU A 444 -17.50 -1.11 7.85
C GLU A 444 -18.13 -1.07 6.44
N GLN A 445 -19.41 -0.72 6.31
CA GLN A 445 -20.05 -0.66 5.00
C GLN A 445 -19.34 0.33 4.08
N ILE A 446 -19.15 -0.11 2.85
CA ILE A 446 -18.67 0.73 1.76
C ILE A 446 -19.82 1.63 1.33
N LYS A 447 -19.55 2.93 1.31
CA LYS A 447 -20.41 3.98 0.75
C LYS A 447 -19.83 4.45 -0.58
N PHE A 448 -20.69 4.73 -1.55
CA PHE A 448 -20.29 5.19 -2.87
C PHE A 448 -20.32 6.72 -2.92
N GLY A 449 -19.19 7.38 -3.20
CA GLY A 449 -19.12 8.84 -3.32
C GLY A 449 -19.40 9.35 -4.73
N PRO A 450 -19.75 10.63 -4.94
CA PRO A 450 -20.14 11.60 -3.91
C PRO A 450 -21.59 11.38 -3.43
N VAL A 451 -22.40 10.62 -4.16
CA VAL A 451 -23.80 10.35 -3.82
C VAL A 451 -23.93 8.95 -3.20
N SER A 452 -24.09 8.89 -1.88
CA SER A 452 -24.20 7.63 -1.13
C SER A 452 -25.60 6.99 -1.25
N LEU A 453 -26.10 6.82 -2.48
CA LEU A 453 -27.41 6.25 -2.77
C LEU A 453 -27.52 4.76 -2.39
N ILE A 454 -26.38 4.07 -2.37
CA ILE A 454 -26.29 2.65 -2.04
C ILE A 454 -25.10 2.40 -1.11
N THR A 455 -25.24 1.39 -0.26
CA THR A 455 -24.14 0.84 0.52
C THR A 455 -23.92 -0.63 0.16
N MET A 456 -22.73 -1.14 0.46
CA MET A 456 -22.44 -2.56 0.37
C MET A 456 -21.62 -3.00 1.57
N ARG A 457 -21.70 -4.28 1.94
CA ARG A 457 -20.86 -4.84 3.01
C ARG A 457 -19.38 -4.64 2.69
N TYR A 458 -18.58 -4.50 3.73
CA TYR A 458 -17.14 -4.38 3.60
C TYR A 458 -16.57 -5.51 2.75
N THR A 459 -15.67 -5.14 1.86
CA THR A 459 -14.79 -6.08 1.19
C THR A 459 -13.58 -5.31 0.67
N ASN A 460 -12.40 -5.76 1.07
CA ASN A 460 -11.13 -5.22 0.61
C ASN A 460 -10.84 -5.75 -0.80
N ARG A 461 -11.63 -5.32 -1.78
CA ARG A 461 -11.59 -5.80 -3.16
C ARG A 461 -11.44 -4.65 -4.15
N PRO A 462 -11.22 -4.94 -5.45
CA PRO A 462 -11.22 -3.93 -6.51
C PRO A 462 -12.50 -3.08 -6.50
N SER A 463 -12.38 -1.83 -6.89
CA SER A 463 -13.53 -0.96 -7.10
C SER A 463 -13.84 -0.83 -8.60
N GLY A 464 -15.12 -0.88 -8.95
CA GLY A 464 -15.59 -0.81 -10.33
C GLY A 464 -15.52 -2.14 -11.10
N ILE A 465 -14.33 -2.64 -11.39
CA ILE A 465 -14.16 -3.82 -12.27
C ILE A 465 -13.21 -4.88 -11.71
N GLN A 466 -13.58 -6.13 -11.95
CA GLN A 466 -12.75 -7.30 -11.76
C GLN A 466 -12.84 -8.20 -12.98
N GLN A 467 -11.70 -8.75 -13.42
CA GLN A 467 -11.64 -9.68 -14.54
C GLN A 467 -10.97 -10.97 -14.11
N VAL A 468 -11.50 -12.09 -14.62
CA VAL A 468 -10.92 -13.42 -14.49
C VAL A 468 -10.81 -13.97 -15.89
N ILE A 469 -9.57 -14.13 -16.36
CA ILE A 469 -9.28 -14.42 -17.76
C ILE A 469 -8.41 -15.67 -17.81
N SER A 470 -8.72 -16.55 -18.76
CA SER A 470 -7.89 -17.69 -19.13
C SER A 470 -7.65 -17.69 -20.64
N PHE A 471 -6.51 -18.23 -21.06
CA PHE A 471 -6.15 -18.38 -22.46
C PHE A 471 -5.84 -19.86 -22.73
N ASN A 472 -6.52 -20.42 -23.73
CA ASN A 472 -6.31 -21.82 -24.16
C ASN A 472 -5.47 -21.90 -25.45
N GLY A 473 -5.14 -20.75 -26.06
CA GLY A 473 -4.52 -20.66 -27.38
C GLY A 473 -4.14 -19.23 -27.74
N HIS A 474 -3.44 -19.09 -28.86
CA HIS A 474 -3.22 -17.83 -29.57
C HIS A 474 -4.02 -17.85 -30.87
N ARG A 475 -4.46 -16.69 -31.35
CA ARG A 475 -5.12 -16.54 -32.66
C ARG A 475 -4.13 -16.33 -33.78
#